data_AF-K4HAI8-F1
#
_entry.id   AF-K4HAI8-F1
#
_cell.length_a   1.000
_cell.length_b   1.000
_cell.length_c   1.000
_cell.angle_alpha   90.00
_cell.angle_beta   90.00
_cell.angle_gamma   90.00
#
_symmetry.space_group_name_H-M   'P 1'
#
loop_
_entity.id
_entity.type
_entity.pdbx_description
1 polymer ?
#
loop_
_entity_poly.entity_id
_entity_poly.type
_entity_poly.pdbx_seq_one_letter_code
_entity_poly.pdbx_strand_id
1 'polypeptide(L)'
;LACIKKIDPDLSKVTKIYPLPHMYVVKDLVPDLNNFYAQYKSIEPYLKKKDESKEGKQQYLQSIEDRQKLDGLYECILCACCSTSCPSYWWNGDKYLGPAVLMQAYRWMIDSRDDYTEERLAQLQDPF
;
A
#
# COMPACT_ATOMS: atom_id res chain seq x y z
N LEU A 1 8.62 5.81 -11.23
CA LEU A 1 9.87 5.04 -11.02
C LEU A 1 10.90 5.47 -12.06
N ALA A 2 12.06 5.96 -11.64
CA ALA A 2 13.08 6.49 -12.56
C ALA A 2 13.68 5.41 -13.48
N CYS A 3 13.96 4.22 -12.95
CA CYS A 3 14.60 3.11 -13.68
C CYS A 3 13.83 2.59 -14.91
N ILE A 4 12.54 2.89 -15.02
CA ILE A 4 11.68 2.50 -16.15
C ILE A 4 11.09 3.72 -16.88
N LYS A 5 11.47 4.94 -16.50
CA LYS A 5 11.05 6.17 -17.17
C LYS A 5 12.07 6.52 -18.25
N LYS A 6 11.65 6.52 -19.52
CA LYS A 6 12.50 6.94 -20.64
C LYS A 6 12.92 8.41 -20.48
N ILE A 7 14.19 8.69 -20.80
CA ILE A 7 14.69 10.05 -20.98
C ILE A 7 13.96 10.67 -22.19
N ASP A 8 13.53 11.92 -22.07
CA ASP A 8 12.98 12.68 -23.19
C ASP A 8 14.13 13.02 -24.17
N PRO A 9 14.09 12.56 -25.43
CA PRO A 9 15.16 12.83 -26.39
C PRO A 9 15.18 14.29 -26.88
N ASP A 10 14.17 15.09 -26.57
CA ASP A 10 14.09 16.50 -26.98
C ASP A 10 15.11 17.36 -26.21
N LEU A 11 16.22 17.68 -26.88
CA LEU A 11 17.31 18.49 -26.33
C LEU A 11 16.93 19.95 -26.04
N SER A 12 15.78 20.43 -26.53
CA SER A 12 15.31 21.77 -26.24
C SER A 12 14.63 21.90 -24.87
N LYS A 13 14.34 20.76 -24.21
CA LYS A 13 13.63 20.71 -22.92
C LYS A 13 14.57 20.37 -21.77
N VAL A 14 14.39 21.09 -20.66
CA VAL A 14 15.02 20.74 -19.38
C VAL A 14 14.08 19.85 -18.57
N THR A 15 14.47 18.58 -18.35
CA THR A 15 13.73 17.66 -17.48
C THR A 15 14.02 17.98 -16.01
N LYS A 16 12.97 18.31 -15.25
CA LYS A 16 13.08 18.57 -13.81
C LYS A 16 12.83 17.29 -13.01
N ILE A 17 13.64 17.05 -11.99
CA ILE A 17 13.54 15.87 -11.12
C ILE A 17 13.42 16.36 -9.68
N TYR A 18 12.44 15.83 -8.95
CA TYR A 18 12.13 16.19 -7.57
C TYR A 18 11.94 14.93 -6.72
N PRO A 19 12.05 15.03 -5.38
CA PRO A 19 11.59 14.00 -4.46
C PRO A 19 10.08 13.76 -4.60
N LEU A 20 9.57 12.74 -3.90
CA LEU A 20 8.12 12.55 -3.79
C LEU A 20 7.45 13.80 -3.15
N PRO A 21 6.32 14.29 -3.72
CA PRO A 21 5.69 15.52 -3.24
C PRO A 21 5.22 15.45 -1.78
N HIS A 22 5.27 16.59 -1.09
CA HIS A 22 4.76 16.79 0.27
C HIS A 22 5.34 15.81 1.31
N MET A 23 6.61 15.45 1.15
CA MET A 23 7.37 14.63 2.10
C MET A 23 8.51 15.45 2.71
N TYR A 24 8.88 15.15 3.95
CA TYR A 24 10.13 15.65 4.52
C TYR A 24 11.31 15.08 3.75
N VAL A 25 12.23 15.93 3.29
CA VAL A 25 13.41 15.52 2.54
C VAL A 25 14.56 15.27 3.52
N VAL A 26 15.06 14.04 3.55
CA VAL A 26 16.24 13.68 4.35
C VAL A 26 17.49 14.30 3.70
N LYS A 27 17.68 14.04 2.40
CA LYS A 27 18.76 14.59 1.58
C LYS A 27 18.48 14.39 0.10
N ASP A 28 18.82 15.36 -0.75
CA ASP A 28 18.69 15.28 -2.21
C ASP A 28 17.29 14.82 -2.67
N LEU A 29 17.18 13.62 -3.27
CA LEU A 29 15.94 13.01 -3.76
C LEU A 29 15.36 11.96 -2.79
N VAL A 30 15.86 11.90 -1.55
CA VAL A 30 15.48 10.90 -0.54
C VAL A 30 14.43 11.48 0.41
N PRO A 31 13.14 11.11 0.28
CA PRO A 31 12.12 11.46 1.25
C PRO A 31 12.18 10.56 2.49
N ASP A 32 11.71 11.05 3.63
CA ASP A 32 11.40 10.24 4.80
C ASP A 32 10.06 9.51 4.58
N LEU A 33 10.08 8.17 4.57
CA LEU A 33 8.90 7.31 4.39
C LEU A 33 8.44 6.62 5.67
N ASN A 34 8.95 7.01 6.85
CA ASN A 34 8.62 6.36 8.13
C ASN A 34 7.11 6.37 8.42
N ASN A 35 6.41 7.49 8.19
CA ASN A 35 4.95 7.58 8.36
C ASN A 35 4.21 6.62 7.42
N PHE A 36 4.62 6.56 6.15
CA PHE A 36 4.04 5.66 5.15
C PHE A 36 4.17 4.19 5.58
N TYR A 37 5.34 3.79 6.08
CA TYR A 37 5.54 2.43 6.58
C TYR A 37 4.80 2.15 7.90
N ALA A 38 4.67 3.14 8.77
CA ALA A 38 3.88 3.01 9.99
C ALA A 38 2.38 2.78 9.68
N GLN A 39 1.82 3.51 8.70
CA GLN A 39 0.46 3.30 8.22
C GLN A 39 0.29 1.93 7.54
N TYR A 40 1.27 1.47 6.77
CA TYR A 40 1.22 0.11 6.21
C TYR A 40 1.24 -0.96 7.31
N LYS A 41 2.04 -0.76 8.37
CA LYS A 41 2.06 -1.68 9.50
C LYS A 41 0.75 -1.67 10.27
N SER A 42 0.10 -0.51 10.40
CA SER A 42 -1.12 -0.37 11.22
C SER A 42 -2.29 -1.20 10.71
N ILE A 43 -2.37 -1.48 9.41
CA ILE A 43 -3.42 -2.33 8.82
C ILE A 43 -3.17 -3.84 8.96
N GLU A 44 -2.12 -4.23 9.69
CA GLU A 44 -1.73 -5.63 9.92
C GLU A 44 -1.68 -6.47 8.63
N PRO A 45 -0.71 -6.18 7.72
CA PRO A 45 -0.71 -6.71 6.36
C PRO A 45 -0.16 -8.13 6.28
N TYR A 46 -0.76 -9.04 7.02
CA TYR A 46 -0.45 -10.47 7.08
C TYR A 46 -1.74 -11.28 7.25
N LEU A 47 -1.66 -12.58 6.96
CA LEU A 47 -2.81 -13.48 7.04
C LEU A 47 -3.20 -13.70 8.50
N LYS A 48 -4.48 -13.56 8.83
CA LYS A 48 -5.00 -13.83 10.17
C LYS A 48 -6.09 -14.90 10.11
N LYS A 49 -5.96 -15.93 10.94
CA LYS A 49 -6.95 -17.00 11.11
C LYS A 49 -7.47 -16.99 12.53
N LYS A 50 -8.75 -17.32 12.76
CA LYS A 50 -9.29 -17.42 14.14
C LYS A 50 -8.66 -18.59 14.92
N ASP A 51 -8.29 -19.66 14.22
CA ASP A 51 -7.57 -20.82 14.76
C ASP A 51 -6.22 -20.99 14.04
N GLU A 52 -5.14 -20.64 14.73
CA GLU A 52 -3.76 -20.75 14.24
C GLU A 52 -3.10 -22.09 14.64
N SER A 53 -3.78 -22.98 15.39
CA SER A 53 -3.21 -24.24 15.90
C SER A 53 -2.81 -25.25 14.80
N LYS A 54 -3.25 -25.00 13.57
CA LYS A 54 -2.95 -25.80 12.37
C LYS A 54 -1.99 -25.12 11.41
N GLU A 55 -1.44 -23.96 11.76
CA GLU A 55 -0.44 -23.29 10.94
C GLU A 55 0.74 -24.22 10.66
N GLY A 56 1.23 -24.20 9.41
CA GLY A 56 2.36 -25.02 8.97
C GLY A 56 2.09 -26.52 8.81
N LYS A 57 0.91 -27.04 9.22
CA LYS A 57 0.60 -28.47 9.07
C LYS A 57 0.24 -28.86 7.64
N GLN A 58 -0.51 -27.99 6.95
CA GLN A 58 -1.00 -28.21 5.58
C GLN A 58 -1.17 -26.87 4.86
N GLN A 59 -1.33 -26.93 3.54
CA GLN A 59 -1.67 -25.77 2.72
C GLN A 59 -3.12 -25.33 2.99
N TYR A 60 -3.37 -24.02 3.01
CA TYR A 60 -4.75 -23.51 2.98
C TYR A 60 -5.31 -23.63 1.57
N LEU A 61 -6.49 -24.25 1.45
CA LEU A 61 -7.19 -24.38 0.17
C LEU A 61 -7.76 -23.03 -0.27
N GLN A 62 -7.60 -22.70 -1.55
CA GLN A 62 -8.14 -21.51 -2.18
C GLN A 62 -8.52 -21.87 -3.63
N SER A 63 -9.72 -21.50 -4.07
CA SER A 63 -10.18 -21.72 -5.45
C SER A 63 -9.43 -20.82 -6.42
N ILE A 64 -9.43 -21.15 -7.71
CA ILE A 64 -8.83 -20.30 -8.76
C ILE A 64 -9.57 -18.95 -8.79
N GLU A 65 -10.89 -18.98 -8.66
CA GLU A 65 -11.77 -17.81 -8.67
C GLU A 65 -11.49 -16.89 -7.49
N ASP A 66 -11.26 -17.42 -6.28
CA ASP A 66 -10.88 -16.61 -5.12
C ASP A 66 -9.46 -16.05 -5.25
N ARG A 67 -8.51 -16.85 -5.75
CA ARG A 67 -7.13 -16.39 -5.97
C ARG A 67 -7.11 -15.25 -6.99
N GLN A 68 -7.89 -15.32 -8.05
CA GLN A 68 -7.93 -14.31 -9.11
C GLN A 68 -8.38 -12.93 -8.59
N LYS A 69 -9.18 -12.88 -7.52
CA LYS A 69 -9.58 -11.60 -6.88
C LYS A 69 -8.39 -10.79 -6.36
N LEU A 70 -7.25 -11.43 -6.13
CA LEU A 70 -6.04 -10.76 -5.64
C LEU A 70 -5.22 -10.11 -6.76
N ASP A 71 -5.46 -10.47 -8.03
CA ASP A 71 -4.76 -9.87 -9.17
C ASP A 71 -5.08 -8.38 -9.28
N GLY A 72 -4.04 -7.58 -9.52
CA GLY A 72 -4.07 -6.11 -9.45
C GLY A 72 -3.86 -5.53 -8.04
N LEU A 73 -3.83 -6.35 -7.00
CA LEU A 73 -3.63 -5.91 -5.61
C LEU A 73 -2.25 -6.33 -5.05
N TYR A 74 -1.86 -7.59 -5.20
CA TYR A 74 -0.61 -8.11 -4.61
C TYR A 74 0.64 -7.63 -5.35
N GLU A 75 0.51 -7.13 -6.57
CA GLU A 75 1.57 -6.62 -7.43
C GLU A 75 2.11 -5.26 -6.96
N CYS A 76 1.49 -4.66 -5.95
CA CYS A 76 1.96 -3.42 -5.34
C CYS A 76 3.39 -3.56 -4.80
N ILE A 77 4.28 -2.68 -5.24
CA ILE A 77 5.68 -2.66 -4.80
C ILE A 77 5.95 -1.65 -3.67
N LEU A 78 4.90 -1.11 -3.04
CA LEU A 78 4.99 -0.13 -1.95
C LEU A 78 5.90 1.09 -2.24
N CYS A 79 5.89 1.59 -3.48
CA CYS A 79 6.75 2.71 -3.90
C CYS A 79 6.25 4.11 -3.48
N ALA A 80 5.13 4.19 -2.76
CA ALA A 80 4.46 5.41 -2.30
C ALA A 80 4.01 6.43 -3.39
N CYS A 81 4.32 6.22 -4.68
CA CYS A 81 4.00 7.18 -5.75
C CYS A 81 2.52 7.58 -5.80
N CYS A 82 1.60 6.63 -5.62
CA CYS A 82 0.16 6.91 -5.60
C CYS A 82 -0.22 7.78 -4.38
N SER A 83 0.23 7.45 -3.18
CA SER A 83 -0.07 8.23 -1.97
C SER A 83 0.52 9.64 -2.04
N THR A 84 1.78 9.78 -2.43
CA THR A 84 2.42 11.10 -2.55
C THR A 84 1.97 11.90 -3.77
N SER A 85 1.09 11.35 -4.62
CA SER A 85 0.41 12.09 -5.69
C SER A 85 -1.00 12.54 -5.31
N CYS A 86 -1.53 12.05 -4.18
CA CYS A 86 -2.90 12.29 -3.74
C CYS A 86 -2.98 13.57 -2.89
N PRO A 87 -3.72 14.61 -3.32
CA PRO A 87 -3.87 15.83 -2.53
C PRO A 87 -4.45 15.60 -1.13
N SER A 88 -5.39 14.66 -0.96
CA SER A 88 -5.92 14.33 0.37
C SER A 88 -4.85 13.81 1.32
N TYR A 89 -3.86 13.07 0.80
CA TYR A 89 -2.72 12.60 1.58
C TYR A 89 -1.69 13.71 1.85
N TRP A 90 -1.59 14.71 0.98
CA TRP A 90 -0.80 15.91 1.28
C TRP A 90 -1.38 16.63 2.50
N TRP A 91 -2.70 16.84 2.50
CA TRP A 91 -3.34 17.64 3.54
C TRP A 91 -3.54 16.90 4.86
N ASN A 92 -3.78 15.59 4.83
CA ASN A 92 -4.16 14.81 6.02
C ASN A 92 -3.39 13.49 6.12
N GLY A 93 -2.15 13.42 5.63
CA GLY A 93 -1.34 12.19 5.61
C GLY A 93 -0.99 11.62 6.99
N ASP A 94 -1.27 12.36 8.07
CA ASP A 94 -1.18 11.91 9.47
C ASP A 94 -2.35 10.99 9.86
N LYS A 95 -3.53 11.14 9.25
CA LYS A 95 -4.74 10.37 9.55
C LYS A 95 -5.24 9.54 8.38
N TYR A 96 -5.27 10.14 7.18
CA TYR A 96 -5.67 9.46 5.96
C TYR A 96 -4.57 8.49 5.53
N LEU A 97 -4.89 7.20 5.50
CA LEU A 97 -3.95 6.12 5.19
C LEU A 97 -3.38 6.18 3.75
N GLY A 98 -4.10 6.82 2.83
CA GLY A 98 -3.68 6.92 1.44
C GLY A 98 -3.98 5.68 0.58
N PRO A 99 -3.95 5.85 -0.75
CA PRO A 99 -4.35 4.81 -1.70
C PRO A 99 -3.52 3.53 -1.61
N ALA A 100 -2.21 3.62 -1.36
CA ALA A 100 -1.36 2.43 -1.27
C ALA A 100 -1.77 1.51 -0.11
N VAL A 101 -1.97 2.09 1.07
CA VAL A 101 -2.31 1.37 2.30
C VAL A 101 -3.75 0.87 2.23
N LEU A 102 -4.70 1.68 1.73
CA LEU A 102 -6.10 1.26 1.58
C LEU A 102 -6.25 0.10 0.59
N MET A 103 -5.51 0.11 -0.52
CA MET A 103 -5.50 -1.03 -1.46
C MET A 103 -4.94 -2.30 -0.81
N GLN A 104 -3.90 -2.18 0.03
CA GLN A 104 -3.37 -3.32 0.78
C GLN A 104 -4.33 -3.80 1.87
N ALA A 105 -5.06 -2.91 2.54
CA ALA A 105 -6.13 -3.30 3.47
C ALA A 105 -7.19 -4.11 2.72
N TYR A 106 -7.63 -3.62 1.54
CA TYR A 106 -8.59 -4.34 0.69
C TYR A 106 -8.09 -5.70 0.24
N ARG A 107 -6.80 -5.80 -0.14
CA ARG A 107 -6.13 -7.07 -0.49
C ARG A 107 -6.25 -8.13 0.61
N TRP A 108 -6.25 -7.74 1.87
CA TRP A 108 -6.44 -8.67 2.99
C TRP A 108 -7.92 -8.93 3.29
N MET A 109 -8.77 -7.92 3.17
CA MET A 109 -10.22 -8.06 3.39
C MET A 109 -10.90 -9.07 2.45
N ILE A 110 -10.38 -9.22 1.23
CA ILE A 110 -10.96 -10.13 0.22
C ILE A 110 -10.17 -11.43 0.02
N ASP A 111 -9.09 -11.66 0.76
CA ASP A 111 -8.38 -12.94 0.69
C ASP A 111 -9.24 -13.99 1.38
N SER A 112 -9.71 -15.00 0.64
CA SER A 112 -10.62 -16.03 1.16
C SER A 112 -10.05 -16.87 2.31
N ARG A 113 -8.77 -16.70 2.64
CA ARG A 113 -8.08 -17.39 3.73
C ARG A 113 -8.05 -16.58 5.03
N ASP A 114 -8.34 -15.27 4.97
CA ASP A 114 -8.30 -14.35 6.13
C ASP A 114 -9.67 -14.33 6.83
N ASP A 115 -9.67 -14.51 8.15
CA ASP A 115 -10.90 -14.60 8.94
C ASP A 115 -11.23 -13.27 9.67
N TYR A 116 -10.57 -12.16 9.34
CA TYR A 116 -10.66 -10.88 10.07
C TYR A 116 -11.21 -9.71 9.23
N THR A 117 -12.00 -10.01 8.19
CA THR A 117 -12.57 -8.97 7.31
C THR A 117 -13.38 -7.92 8.09
N GLU A 118 -14.19 -8.32 9.07
CA GLU A 118 -15.00 -7.37 9.87
C GLU A 118 -14.13 -6.46 10.74
N GLU A 119 -13.10 -6.98 11.40
CA GLU A 119 -12.18 -6.18 12.20
C GLU A 119 -11.35 -5.22 11.32
N ARG A 120 -10.93 -5.67 10.14
CA ARG A 120 -10.23 -4.83 9.17
C ARG A 120 -11.12 -3.68 8.67
N LEU A 121 -12.41 -3.94 8.43
CA LEU A 121 -13.38 -2.90 8.07
C LEU A 121 -13.62 -1.92 9.22
N ALA A 122 -13.77 -2.42 10.44
CA ALA A 122 -13.98 -1.59 11.63
C ALA A 122 -12.80 -0.63 11.87
N GLN A 123 -11.57 -1.05 11.58
CA GLN A 123 -10.39 -0.19 11.69
C GLN A 123 -10.40 1.00 10.72
N LEU A 124 -11.13 0.91 9.61
CA LEU A 124 -11.23 1.97 8.61
C LEU A 124 -12.37 2.95 8.88
N GLN A 125 -13.23 2.66 9.86
CA GLN A 125 -14.30 3.57 10.25
C GLN A 125 -13.70 4.70 11.10
N ASP A 126 -13.83 5.94 10.60
CA ASP A 126 -13.53 7.13 11.39
C ASP A 126 -14.60 7.23 12.51
N PRO A 127 -14.22 7.29 13.80
CA PRO A 127 -15.17 7.48 14.88
C PRO A 127 -15.76 8.90 14.96
N PHE A 128 -15.39 9.82 14.04
CA PHE A 128 -15.87 11.20 13.98
C PHE A 128 -16.72 11.51 12.74
#